data_AF-A0A2U0TAE0-F1
#
_entry.id   AF-A0A2U0TAE0-F1
#
_cell.length_a   1.000
_cell.length_b   1.000
_cell.length_c   1.000
_cell.angle_alpha   90.00
_cell.angle_beta   90.00
_cell.angle_gamma   90.00
#
_symmetry.space_group_name_H-M   'P 1'
#
loop_
_entity.id
_entity.type
_entity.pdbx_description
1 polymer ?
#
loop_
_entity_poly.entity_id
_entity_poly.type
_entity_poly.pdbx_seq_one_letter_code
_entity_poly.pdbx_strand_id
1 'polypeptide(L)' 'MKQIIKEIFILAIFSLVIILATVLASKAFATTPQETCEIKGGVWTGEYCAPRDMTDDEIVYAQEYTKHAEMKGLLYVD' A
#
# COMPACT_ATOMS: atom_id res chain seq x y z
N MET A 1 -36.11 24.37 -27.75
CA MET A 1 -36.20 23.83 -26.36
C MET A 1 -36.17 22.30 -26.30
N LYS A 2 -37.09 21.55 -26.93
CA LYS A 2 -37.10 20.07 -26.86
C LYS A 2 -35.81 19.39 -27.33
N GLN A 3 -35.16 19.93 -28.35
CA GLN A 3 -33.93 19.38 -28.94
C GLN A 3 -32.71 19.62 -28.04
N ILE A 4 -32.60 20.82 -27.46
CA ILE A 4 -31.56 21.20 -26.48
C ILE A 4 -31.66 20.33 -25.21
N ILE A 5 -32.88 20.08 -24.72
CA ILE A 5 -33.09 19.20 -23.54
C ILE A 5 -32.62 17.77 -23.83
N LYS A 6 -32.85 17.25 -25.05
CA LYS A 6 -32.39 15.92 -25.46
C LYS A 6 -30.85 15.81 -25.44
N GLU A 7 -30.15 16.82 -25.95
CA GLU A 7 -28.68 16.81 -25.97
C GLU A 7 -28.08 16.90 -24.56
N ILE A 8 -28.66 17.72 -23.68
CA ILE A 8 -28.25 17.79 -22.27
C ILE A 8 -28.45 16.42 -21.60
N PHE A 9 -29.55 15.74 -21.88
CA PHE A 9 -29.83 14.42 -21.32
C PHE A 9 -28.83 13.36 -21.82
N ILE A 10 -28.48 13.40 -23.10
CA ILE A 10 -27.47 12.51 -23.69
C ILE A 10 -26.10 12.77 -23.07
N LEU A 11 -25.69 14.03 -22.91
CA LEU A 11 -24.42 14.39 -22.27
C LEU A 11 -24.37 13.94 -20.80
N ALA A 12 -25.47 14.07 -20.06
CA ALA A 12 -25.57 13.60 -18.69
C ALA A 12 -25.45 12.08 -18.58
N ILE A 13 -26.06 11.32 -19.51
CA ILE A 13 -25.90 9.86 -19.56
C ILE A 13 -24.47 9.48 -19.91
N PHE A 14 -23.87 10.13 -20.90
CA PHE A 14 -22.47 9.87 -21.28
C PHE A 14 -21.51 10.15 -20.13
N SER A 15 -21.69 11.26 -19.40
CA SER A 15 -20.84 11.55 -18.24
C SER A 15 -21.01 10.51 -17.14
N LEU A 16 -22.25 10.06 -16.88
CA LEU A 16 -22.54 9.00 -15.92
C LEU A 16 -21.85 7.68 -16.30
N VAL A 17 -21.90 7.30 -17.59
CA VAL A 17 -21.24 6.10 -18.10
C VAL A 17 -19.72 6.19 -17.97
N ILE A 18 -19.14 7.36 -18.26
CA ILE A 18 -17.69 7.58 -18.10
C ILE A 18 -17.28 7.45 -16.63
N ILE A 19 -18.04 8.07 -15.71
CA ILE A 19 -17.79 7.97 -14.27
C ILE A 19 -17.89 6.51 -13.80
N LEU A 20 -18.90 5.77 -14.27
CA LEU A 20 -19.06 4.36 -13.92
C LEU A 20 -17.87 3.52 -14.42
N ALA A 21 -17.42 3.78 -15.65
CA ALA A 21 -16.28 3.09 -16.24
C ALA A 21 -14.97 3.35 -15.48
N THR A 22 -14.71 4.58 -15.04
CA THR A 22 -13.50 4.91 -14.25
C THR A 22 -13.52 4.28 -12.86
N VAL A 23 -14.68 4.19 -12.21
CA VAL A 23 -14.85 3.51 -10.92
C VAL A 23 -14.65 1.99 -11.06
N LEU A 24 -15.12 1.38 -12.14
CA LEU A 24 -14.92 -0.04 -12.39
C LEU A 24 -13.45 -0.36 -12.73
N ALA A 25 -12.79 0.50 -13.50
CA ALA A 25 -11.37 0.36 -13.81
C ALA A 25 -10.51 0.45 -12.54
N SER A 26 -10.74 1.42 -11.66
CA SER A 26 -9.94 1.58 -10.44
C SER A 26 -10.04 0.39 -9.48
N LYS A 27 -11.19 -0.30 -9.43
CA LYS A 27 -11.33 -1.54 -8.64
C LYS A 27 -10.67 -2.76 -9.28
N ALA A 28 -10.60 -2.83 -10.61
CA ALA A 28 -9.96 -3.92 -11.33
C ALA A 28 -8.43 -3.90 -11.23
N PHE A 29 -7.83 -2.73 -10.96
CA PHE A 29 -6.39 -2.54 -10.80
C PHE A 29 -5.96 -2.34 -9.34
N ALA A 30 -6.77 -2.74 -8.37
CA ALA A 30 -6.34 -2.72 -6.97
C ALA A 30 -5.25 -3.78 -6.78
N THR A 31 -4.02 -3.33 -6.51
CA THR A 31 -2.90 -4.22 -6.20
C THR A 31 -3.21 -5.03 -4.95
N THR A 32 -2.85 -6.31 -4.97
CA THR A 32 -2.97 -7.15 -3.78
C THR A 32 -2.06 -6.61 -2.65
N PRO A 33 -2.32 -6.95 -1.38
CA PRO A 33 -1.40 -6.62 -0.29
C PRO A 33 0.03 -7.12 -0.54
N GLN A 34 0.18 -8.28 -1.19
CA GLN A 34 1.46 -8.83 -1.61
C GLN A 34 2.14 -7.96 -2.68
N GLU A 35 1.45 -7.65 -3.78
CA GLU A 35 2.00 -6.79 -4.85
C GLU A 35 2.39 -5.41 -4.30
N THR A 36 1.56 -4.87 -3.40
CA THR A 36 1.85 -3.60 -2.71
C THR A 36 3.10 -3.71 -1.85
N CYS A 37 3.32 -4.86 -1.20
CA CYS A 37 4.52 -5.11 -0.41
C CYS A 37 5.78 -5.18 -1.28
N GLU A 38 5.72 -5.89 -2.40
CA GLU A 38 6.82 -6.00 -3.36
C GLU A 38 7.16 -4.63 -3.97
N ILE A 39 6.16 -3.82 -4.32
CA ILE A 39 6.34 -2.43 -4.83
C ILE A 39 7.02 -1.53 -3.80
N LYS A 40 6.69 -1.69 -2.51
CA LYS A 40 7.31 -0.93 -1.42
C LYS A 40 8.69 -1.45 -1.02
N GLY A 41 9.24 -2.42 -1.74
CA GLY A 41 10.52 -3.03 -1.42
C GLY A 41 10.48 -3.85 -0.15
N GLY A 42 9.32 -4.35 0.26
CA GLY A 42 9.18 -5.25 1.40
C GLY A 42 9.24 -6.73 1.02
N VAL A 43 9.24 -7.59 2.03
CA VAL A 43 9.03 -9.04 1.92
C VAL A 43 7.65 -9.37 2.45
N TRP A 44 6.84 -10.05 1.65
CA TRP A 44 5.53 -10.51 2.07
C TRP A 44 5.65 -11.77 2.94
N THR A 45 5.12 -11.70 4.18
CA THR A 45 5.18 -12.84 5.13
C THR A 45 3.95 -13.74 5.07
N GLY A 46 2.95 -13.40 4.25
CA GLY A 46 1.63 -14.05 4.23
C GLY A 46 0.57 -13.30 5.03
N GLU A 47 0.98 -12.55 6.07
CA GLU A 47 0.08 -11.78 6.95
C GLU A 47 0.37 -10.28 6.91
N TYR A 48 1.64 -9.89 6.78
CA TYR A 48 2.06 -8.49 6.74
C TYR A 48 3.26 -8.26 5.82
N CYS A 49 3.53 -7.00 5.51
CA CYS A 49 4.70 -6.60 4.74
C CYS A 49 5.85 -6.23 5.67
N ALA A 50 6.95 -6.99 5.64
CA ALA A 50 8.17 -6.67 6.37
C ALA A 50 9.08 -5.77 5.53
N PRO A 51 9.71 -4.72 6.07
CA PRO A 51 10.71 -3.93 5.34
C PRO A 51 11.92 -4.82 4.98
N ARG A 52 12.47 -4.69 3.75
CA ARG A 52 13.66 -5.47 3.33
C ARG A 52 14.97 -4.98 3.93
N ASP A 53 15.00 -3.75 4.42
CA ASP A 53 16.26 -3.06 4.59
C ASP A 53 16.48 -2.78 6.08
N MET A 54 17.13 -3.71 6.78
CA MET A 54 18.12 -3.30 7.77
C MET A 54 19.45 -3.31 7.02
N THR A 55 20.06 -2.15 6.86
CA THR A 55 21.43 -2.03 6.38
C THR A 55 22.37 -2.76 7.33
N ASP A 56 23.54 -3.22 6.84
CA ASP A 56 24.54 -3.87 7.69
C ASP A 56 24.91 -3.01 8.92
N ASP A 57 24.92 -1.69 8.75
CA ASP A 57 25.14 -0.72 9.82
C ASP A 57 23.99 -0.69 10.85
N GLU A 58 22.73 -0.79 10.40
CA GLU A 58 21.56 -0.90 11.28
C GLU A 58 21.52 -2.25 12.01
N ILE A 59 22.00 -3.33 11.38
CA ILE A 59 22.17 -4.64 12.01
C ILE A 59 23.23 -4.55 13.11
N VAL A 60 24.39 -3.95 12.83
CA VAL A 60 25.47 -3.78 13.80
C VAL A 60 25.02 -2.89 14.97
N TYR A 61 24.34 -1.77 14.68
CA TYR A 61 23.77 -0.89 15.71
C TYR A 61 22.76 -1.62 16.59
N ALA A 62 21.83 -2.38 16.00
CA ALA A 62 20.85 -3.17 16.75
C ALA A 62 21.53 -4.24 17.63
N GLN A 63 22.57 -4.91 17.12
CA GLN A 63 23.33 -5.90 17.89
C GLN A 63 24.09 -5.27 19.07
N GLU A 64 24.72 -4.11 18.88
CA GLU A 64 25.40 -3.39 19.95
C GLU A 64 24.41 -2.88 21.01
N TYR A 65 23.29 -2.32 20.58
CA TYR A 65 22.24 -1.86 21.49
C TYR A 65 21.68 -3.01 22.33
N THR A 66 21.36 -4.16 21.72
CA THR A 66 20.86 -5.33 22.44
C THR A 66 21.88 -5.84 23.46
N LYS A 67 23.15 -5.99 23.08
CA LYS A 67 24.22 -6.37 24.03
C LYS A 67 24.33 -5.38 25.19
N HIS A 68 24.21 -4.08 24.91
CA HIS A 68 24.30 -3.04 25.93
C HIS A 68 23.05 -2.97 26.83
N ALA A 69 21.87 -3.31 26.29
CA ALA A 69 20.62 -3.42 27.03
C ALA A 69 20.56 -4.70 27.90
N GLU A 70 21.06 -5.83 27.41
CA GLU A 70 21.24 -7.08 28.16
C GLU A 70 22.22 -6.88 29.33
N MET A 71 23.36 -6.24 29.09
CA MET A 71 24.34 -5.93 30.15
C MET A 71 23.78 -4.96 31.21
N LYS A 72 22.81 -4.11 30.85
CA LYS A 72 22.10 -3.22 31.77
C LYS A 72 20.88 -3.87 32.42
N GLY A 73 20.58 -5.13 32.10
CA GLY A 73 19.42 -5.86 32.61
C GLY A 73 18.07 -5.30 32.14
N LEU A 74 18.05 -4.56 31.03
CA LEU A 74 16.85 -3.91 30.48
C LEU A 74 16.06 -4.81 29.52
N LEU A 75 16.65 -5.91 29.07
CA LEU A 75 16.01 -6.94 28.27
C LEU A 75 16.39 -8.31 28.86
N TYR A 76 15.38 -9.12 29.16
CA TYR A 76 15.54 -10.55 29.47
C TYR A 76 15.35 -11.31 28.16
N VAL A 77 16.37 -12.05 27.74
CA VAL A 77 16.30 -12.99 26.62
C VAL A 77 16.43 -14.38 27.24
N ASP A 78 15.36 -15.17 27.13
CA ASP A 78 15.32 -16.57 27.59
C ASP A 78 16.16 -17.49 26.70
#